data_AF-A0ABD5WR14-F1
#
_entry.id   AF-A0ABD5WR14-F1
#
_cell.length_a   1.000
_cell.length_b   1.000
_cell.length_c   1.000
_cell.angle_alpha   90.00
_cell.angle_beta   90.00
_cell.angle_gamma   90.00
#
_symmetry.space_group_name_H-M   'P 1'
#
loop_
_entity.id
_entity.type
_entity.pdbx_description
1 polymer ?
#
loop_
_entity_poly.entity_id
_entity_poly.type
_entity_poly.pdbx_seq_one_letter_code
_entity_poly.pdbx_strand_id
1 'polypeptide(L)'
;MATDSGTDSFLANRVDTAALPLAVGDLLVIVAFIYAGTLQHGTVPFPPAGVGDIVALLGVAAPFLLGWVLVAPLVGAYSAGAAESAKASVPLAVRSWIPAAVIGLAIRATPFVDGGVAIPFVIVMLVVGSVSLAVWRYVAARFV
;
A
#
# COMPACT_ATOMS: atom_id res chain seq x y z
N MET A 1 -30.49 21.14 -13.47
CA MET A 1 -29.16 21.73 -13.20
C MET A 1 -28.56 20.94 -12.05
N ALA A 2 -27.82 19.88 -12.36
CA ALA A 2 -27.20 19.05 -11.33
C ALA A 2 -25.99 19.80 -10.77
N THR A 3 -25.95 19.95 -9.45
CA THR A 3 -24.81 20.48 -8.72
C THR A 3 -23.71 19.43 -8.79
N ASP A 4 -22.79 19.58 -9.75
CA ASP A 4 -21.54 18.81 -9.76
C ASP A 4 -20.72 19.31 -8.55
N SER A 5 -20.84 18.58 -7.44
CA SER A 5 -20.06 18.90 -6.25
C SER A 5 -18.62 18.57 -6.62
N GLY A 6 -17.71 19.55 -6.66
CA GLY A 6 -16.36 19.37 -7.23
C GLY A 6 -15.52 18.21 -6.65
N THR A 7 -15.98 17.62 -5.54
CA THR A 7 -15.46 16.38 -4.96
C THR A 7 -15.78 15.15 -5.82
N ASP A 8 -16.98 15.07 -6.38
CA ASP A 8 -17.41 13.96 -7.25
C ASP A 8 -16.57 13.92 -8.54
N SER A 9 -16.31 15.09 -9.13
CA SER A 9 -15.46 15.20 -10.33
C SER A 9 -13.97 14.99 -10.05
N PHE A 10 -13.47 15.35 -8.87
CA PHE A 10 -12.08 15.07 -8.49
C PHE A 10 -11.83 13.56 -8.35
N LEU A 11 -12.68 12.86 -7.59
CA LEU A 11 -12.51 11.41 -7.37
C LEU A 11 -12.79 10.59 -8.64
N ALA A 12 -13.76 11.01 -9.48
CA ALA A 12 -14.05 10.37 -10.76
C ALA A 12 -12.83 10.33 -11.70
N ASN A 13 -11.95 11.34 -11.63
CA ASN A 13 -10.72 11.37 -12.43
C ASN A 13 -9.56 10.57 -11.81
N ARG A 14 -9.71 10.07 -10.58
CA ARG A 14 -8.63 9.44 -9.80
C ARG A 14 -8.73 7.92 -9.71
N VAL A 15 -9.91 7.36 -9.97
CA VAL A 15 -10.16 5.93 -9.90
C VAL A 15 -10.85 5.47 -11.18
N ASP A 16 -10.15 4.63 -11.93
CA ASP A 16 -10.67 3.90 -13.08
C ASP A 16 -10.90 2.43 -12.68
N THR A 17 -12.04 1.85 -13.05
CA THR A 17 -12.34 0.44 -12.77
C THR A 17 -11.37 -0.51 -13.48
N ALA A 18 -10.79 -0.08 -14.61
CA ALA A 18 -9.73 -0.83 -15.30
C ALA A 18 -8.46 -0.98 -14.44
N ALA A 19 -8.26 -0.13 -13.43
CA ALA A 19 -7.13 -0.22 -12.50
C ALA A 19 -7.34 -1.25 -11.38
N LEU A 20 -8.49 -1.93 -11.29
CA LEU A 20 -8.77 -2.89 -10.21
C LEU A 20 -7.71 -4.00 -10.07
N PRO A 21 -7.23 -4.65 -11.14
CA PRO A 21 -6.17 -5.66 -11.01
C PRO A 21 -4.87 -5.09 -10.44
N LEU A 22 -4.55 -3.84 -10.78
CA LEU A 22 -3.37 -3.14 -10.28
C LEU A 22 -3.50 -2.85 -8.79
N ALA A 23 -4.67 -2.38 -8.34
CA ALA A 23 -4.98 -2.12 -6.94
C ALA A 23 -4.91 -3.41 -6.09
N VAL A 24 -5.49 -4.51 -6.57
CA VAL A 24 -5.38 -5.82 -5.90
C VAL A 24 -3.92 -6.25 -5.79
N GLY A 25 -3.15 -6.12 -6.88
CA GLY A 25 -1.74 -6.44 -6.88
C GLY A 25 -0.92 -5.62 -5.88
N ASP A 26 -1.19 -4.32 -5.77
CA ASP A 26 -0.52 -3.47 -4.78
C ASP A 26 -0.81 -3.93 -3.34
N LEU A 27 -2.07 -4.24 -3.02
CA LEU A 27 -2.45 -4.73 -1.70
C LEU A 27 -1.77 -6.07 -1.39
N LEU A 28 -1.73 -6.99 -2.36
CA LEU A 28 -1.04 -8.26 -2.22
C LEU A 28 0.47 -8.08 -1.99
N VAL A 29 1.11 -7.15 -2.71
CA VAL A 29 2.54 -6.84 -2.55
C VAL A 29 2.81 -6.24 -1.17
N ILE A 30 1.96 -5.32 -0.71
CA ILE A 30 2.09 -4.72 0.62
C ILE A 30 1.98 -5.79 1.70
N VAL A 31 0.97 -6.65 1.63
CA VAL A 31 0.82 -7.76 2.57
C VAL A 31 2.01 -8.72 2.49
N ALA A 32 2.47 -9.05 1.27
CA ALA A 32 3.55 -10.02 1.08
C ALA A 32 4.89 -9.56 1.66
N PHE A 33 5.31 -8.30 1.44
CA PHE A 33 6.58 -7.85 2.00
C PHE A 33 6.50 -7.66 3.52
N ILE A 34 5.34 -7.23 4.04
CA ILE A 34 5.12 -7.14 5.48
C ILE A 34 5.16 -8.53 6.09
N TYR A 35 4.51 -9.51 5.47
CA TYR A 35 4.55 -10.90 5.90
C TYR A 35 5.98 -11.45 5.88
N ALA A 36 6.76 -11.19 4.83
CA ALA A 36 8.18 -11.57 4.79
C ALA A 36 8.97 -10.98 5.97
N GLY A 37 8.69 -9.72 6.34
CA GLY A 37 9.26 -9.10 7.54
C GLY A 37 8.81 -9.81 8.84
N THR A 38 7.53 -10.15 8.97
CA THR A 38 7.04 -10.86 10.17
C THR A 38 7.57 -12.28 10.28
N LEU A 39 7.82 -12.97 9.15
CA LEU A 39 8.55 -14.24 9.11
C LEU A 39 9.98 -14.07 9.64
N GLN A 40 10.70 -13.06 9.13
CA GLN A 40 12.08 -12.79 9.53
C GLN A 40 12.23 -12.44 11.01
N HIS A 41 11.22 -11.80 11.60
CA HIS A 41 11.18 -11.49 13.03
C HIS A 41 10.57 -12.60 13.90
N GLY A 42 10.15 -13.73 13.31
CA GLY A 42 9.53 -14.85 14.04
C GLY A 42 8.15 -14.54 14.62
N THR A 43 7.49 -13.48 14.15
CA THR A 43 6.16 -13.04 14.62
C THR A 43 5.04 -13.89 14.05
N VAL A 44 5.17 -14.32 12.80
CA VAL A 44 4.17 -15.14 12.09
C VAL A 44 4.94 -16.31 11.44
N PRO A 45 4.44 -17.56 11.48
CA PRO A 45 5.08 -18.69 10.80
C PRO A 45 4.67 -18.77 9.32
N PHE A 46 5.38 -19.61 8.56
CA PHE A 46 5.00 -20.01 7.19
C PHE A 46 4.68 -21.51 7.11
N PRO A 47 3.44 -21.91 6.77
CA PRO A 47 2.24 -21.06 6.65
C PRO A 47 1.72 -20.59 8.02
N PRO A 48 0.82 -19.58 8.08
CA PRO A 48 0.08 -19.26 9.30
C PRO A 48 -0.71 -20.50 9.76
N ALA A 49 -0.64 -20.83 11.04
CA ALA A 49 -1.21 -22.05 11.60
C ALA A 49 -2.57 -21.84 12.27
N GLY A 50 -2.96 -20.58 12.53
CA GLY A 50 -4.25 -20.27 13.13
C GLY A 50 -4.62 -18.79 13.11
N VAL A 51 -5.79 -18.48 13.67
CA VAL A 51 -6.35 -17.11 13.70
C VAL A 51 -5.41 -16.12 14.40
N GLY A 52 -4.67 -16.55 15.43
CA GLY A 52 -3.70 -15.71 16.13
C GLY A 52 -2.59 -15.16 15.20
N ASP A 53 -2.08 -16.01 14.30
CA ASP A 53 -1.06 -15.63 13.32
C ASP A 53 -1.59 -14.61 12.30
N ILE A 54 -2.86 -14.78 11.88
CA ILE A 54 -3.54 -13.85 10.99
C ILE A 54 -3.76 -12.50 11.69
N VAL A 55 -4.19 -12.51 12.95
CA VAL A 55 -4.36 -11.29 13.75
C VAL A 55 -3.00 -10.58 13.94
N ALA A 56 -1.93 -11.33 14.20
CA ALA A 56 -0.58 -10.77 14.32
C ALA A 56 -0.11 -10.12 13.01
N LEU A 57 -0.31 -10.77 11.87
CA LEU A 57 0.00 -10.18 10.55
C LEU A 57 -0.82 -8.90 10.30
N LEU A 58 -2.12 -8.94 10.55
CA LEU A 58 -3.00 -7.78 10.36
C LEU A 58 -2.67 -6.64 11.31
N GLY A 59 -2.23 -6.93 12.55
CA GLY A 59 -1.76 -5.91 13.49
C GLY A 59 -0.55 -5.13 12.97
N VAL A 60 0.28 -5.75 12.13
CA VAL A 60 1.37 -5.05 11.42
C VAL A 60 0.88 -4.39 10.14
N ALA A 61 0.11 -5.09 9.31
CA ALA A 61 -0.24 -4.66 7.96
C ALA A 61 -1.33 -3.58 7.91
N ALA A 62 -2.35 -3.66 8.76
CA ALA A 62 -3.55 -2.82 8.68
C ALA A 62 -3.27 -1.31 8.71
N PRO A 63 -2.37 -0.77 9.57
CA PRO A 63 -2.02 0.64 9.53
C PRO A 63 -1.51 1.12 8.16
N PHE A 64 -0.71 0.30 7.48
CA PHE A 64 -0.12 0.62 6.18
C PHE A 64 -1.10 0.44 5.04
N LEU A 65 -1.94 -0.60 5.10
CA LEU A 65 -3.03 -0.80 4.16
C LEU A 65 -4.03 0.35 4.23
N LEU A 66 -4.36 0.83 5.44
CA LEU A 66 -5.20 2.01 5.62
C LEU A 66 -4.55 3.25 5.01
N GLY A 67 -3.28 3.50 5.31
CA GLY A 67 -2.52 4.59 4.69
C GLY A 67 -2.54 4.50 3.16
N TRP A 68 -2.38 3.31 2.59
CA TRP A 68 -2.38 3.09 1.15
C TRP A 68 -3.74 3.36 0.52
N VAL A 69 -4.82 2.79 1.09
CA VAL A 69 -6.20 2.99 0.62
C VAL A 69 -6.60 4.47 0.66
N LEU A 70 -6.13 5.23 1.65
CA LEU A 70 -6.39 6.66 1.74
C LEU A 70 -5.58 7.48 0.73
N VAL A 71 -4.29 7.19 0.57
CA VAL A 71 -3.36 8.06 -0.17
C VAL A 71 -3.28 7.73 -1.65
N ALA A 72 -3.26 6.45 -2.02
CA ALA A 72 -3.04 6.02 -3.39
C ALA A 72 -4.09 6.58 -4.39
N PRO A 73 -5.41 6.61 -4.07
CA PRO A 73 -6.39 7.27 -4.93
C PRO A 73 -6.14 8.78 -5.05
N LEU A 74 -5.81 9.46 -3.95
CA LEU A 74 -5.60 10.92 -3.95
C LEU A 74 -4.41 11.34 -4.82
N VAL A 75 -3.34 10.54 -4.82
CA VAL A 75 -2.16 10.75 -5.67
C VAL A 75 -2.42 10.37 -7.14
N GLY A 76 -3.49 9.61 -7.42
CA GLY A 76 -3.85 9.14 -8.76
C GLY A 76 -3.17 7.84 -9.15
N ALA A 77 -2.82 6.97 -8.19
CA ALA A 77 -2.20 5.67 -8.47
C ALA A 77 -3.10 4.70 -9.25
N TYR A 78 -4.39 5.04 -9.38
CA TYR A 78 -5.44 4.30 -10.06
C TYR A 78 -6.24 5.14 -11.07
N SER A 79 -5.72 6.31 -11.47
CA SER A 79 -6.37 7.12 -12.50
C SER A 79 -6.29 6.42 -13.85
N ALA A 80 -7.08 6.88 -14.82
CA ALA A 80 -6.86 6.55 -16.22
C ALA A 80 -5.38 6.81 -16.59
N GLY A 81 -4.76 5.85 -17.26
CA GLY A 81 -3.35 5.91 -17.64
C GLY A 81 -2.32 5.58 -16.55
N ALA A 82 -2.73 5.33 -15.30
CA ALA A 82 -1.79 4.97 -14.23
C ALA A 82 -1.02 3.67 -14.48
N ALA A 83 -1.47 2.85 -15.44
CA ALA A 83 -0.88 1.59 -15.84
C ALA A 83 -0.31 1.59 -17.27
N GLU A 84 -0.44 2.68 -18.02
CA GLU A 84 -0.07 2.76 -19.45
C GLU A 84 1.43 2.51 -19.71
N SER A 85 2.28 2.80 -18.73
CA SER A 85 3.71 2.49 -18.82
C SER A 85 4.36 2.41 -17.44
N ALA A 86 5.48 1.70 -17.36
CA ALA A 86 6.28 1.66 -16.13
C ALA A 86 6.79 3.06 -15.73
N LYS A 87 7.09 3.93 -16.70
CA LYS A 87 7.53 5.32 -16.47
C LYS A 87 6.45 6.15 -15.77
N ALA A 88 5.18 5.88 -16.05
CA ALA A 88 4.06 6.53 -15.36
C ALA A 88 3.74 5.83 -14.03
N SER A 89 3.67 4.49 -14.04
CA SER A 89 3.13 3.71 -12.92
C SER A 89 4.05 3.67 -11.69
N VAL A 90 5.37 3.48 -11.90
CA VAL A 90 6.33 3.34 -10.80
C VAL A 90 6.41 4.61 -9.94
N PRO A 91 6.59 5.82 -10.51
CA PRO A 91 6.61 7.04 -9.70
C PRO A 91 5.31 7.29 -8.95
N LEU A 92 4.14 6.97 -9.53
CA LEU A 92 2.84 7.12 -8.86
C LEU A 92 2.74 6.23 -7.63
N ALA A 93 3.15 4.97 -7.73
CA ALA A 93 3.13 4.06 -6.58
C ALA A 93 4.11 4.49 -5.50
N VAL A 94 5.34 4.87 -5.85
CA VAL A 94 6.34 5.32 -4.86
C VAL A 94 5.90 6.61 -4.16
N ARG A 95 5.37 7.59 -4.91
CA ARG A 95 4.85 8.85 -4.35
C ARG A 95 3.59 8.64 -3.49
N SER A 96 2.82 7.59 -3.75
CA SER A 96 1.71 7.18 -2.89
C SER A 96 2.20 6.48 -1.63
N TRP A 97 3.18 5.59 -1.78
CA TRP A 97 3.65 4.72 -0.70
C TRP A 97 4.31 5.50 0.43
N ILE A 98 5.15 6.48 0.13
CA ILE A 98 5.87 7.24 1.17
C ILE A 98 4.89 7.90 2.17
N PRO A 99 3.92 8.74 1.74
CA PRO A 99 2.91 9.29 2.64
C PRO A 99 2.01 8.23 3.29
N ALA A 100 1.62 7.17 2.56
CA ALA A 100 0.87 6.06 3.12
C ALA A 100 1.62 5.36 4.28
N ALA A 101 2.92 5.13 4.11
CA ALA A 101 3.78 4.53 5.11
C ALA A 101 3.96 5.45 6.32
N VAL A 102 4.06 6.76 6.12
CA VAL A 102 4.06 7.74 7.22
C VAL A 102 2.77 7.66 8.04
N ILE A 103 1.60 7.51 7.40
CA ILE A 103 0.32 7.31 8.11
C ILE A 103 0.36 6.01 8.92
N GLY A 104 0.81 4.91 8.32
CA GLY A 104 0.93 3.62 9.01
C GLY A 104 1.87 3.67 10.22
N LEU A 105 3.02 4.35 10.08
CA LEU A 105 3.97 4.57 11.16
C LEU A 105 3.37 5.46 12.27
N ALA A 106 2.66 6.53 11.90
CA ALA A 106 1.99 7.41 12.87
C ALA A 106 0.94 6.66 13.69
N ILE A 107 0.13 5.82 13.05
CA ILE A 107 -0.84 4.94 13.73
C ILE A 107 -0.11 3.98 14.68
N ARG A 108 0.99 3.37 14.24
CA ARG A 108 1.81 2.47 15.07
C ARG A 108 2.54 3.16 16.23
N ALA A 109 2.71 4.48 16.18
CA ALA A 109 3.28 5.25 17.26
C ALA A 109 2.25 5.54 18.38
N THR A 110 0.97 5.22 18.17
CA THR A 110 -0.08 5.40 19.17
C THR A 110 -0.12 4.23 20.16
N PRO A 111 -0.69 4.40 21.37
CA PRO A 111 -0.87 3.31 22.32
C PRO A 111 -1.93 2.28 21.91
N PHE A 112 -2.62 2.48 20.77
CA PHE A 112 -3.71 1.60 20.32
C PHE A 112 -3.23 0.47 19.41
N VAL A 113 -1.97 0.50 18.96
CA VAL A 113 -1.41 -0.48 18.03
C VAL A 113 -0.06 -0.96 18.54
N ASP A 114 0.07 -2.28 18.68
CA ASP A 114 1.27 -2.89 19.24
C ASP A 114 2.49 -2.82 18.30
N GLY A 115 3.67 -2.76 18.93
CA GLY A 115 4.98 -2.94 18.31
C GLY A 115 5.75 -1.66 17.98
N GLY A 116 5.16 -0.46 18.18
CA GLY A 116 5.87 0.82 18.12
C GLY A 116 6.58 1.10 16.78
N VAL A 117 7.54 2.04 16.83
CA VAL A 117 8.26 2.56 15.65
C VAL A 117 9.76 2.69 15.93
N ALA A 118 10.51 1.62 15.69
CA ALA A 118 11.96 1.66 15.71
C ALA A 118 12.51 2.29 14.41
N ILE A 119 13.65 3.00 14.48
CA ILE A 119 14.27 3.63 13.30
C ILE A 119 14.53 2.62 12.15
N PRO A 120 15.07 1.41 12.39
CA PRO A 120 15.23 0.43 11.31
C PRO A 120 13.90 0.03 10.66
N PHE A 121 12.82 -0.06 11.45
CA PHE A 121 11.49 -0.36 10.92
C PHE A 121 10.99 0.76 9.99
N VAL A 122 11.19 2.03 10.35
CA VAL A 122 10.88 3.18 9.48
C VAL A 122 11.60 3.06 8.14
N ILE A 123 12.91 2.80 8.18
CA ILE A 123 13.74 2.70 6.96
C ILE A 123 13.26 1.53 6.09
N VAL A 124 13.01 0.36 6.68
CA VAL A 124 12.51 -0.81 5.94
C VAL A 124 11.16 -0.51 5.32
N MET A 125 10.21 0.04 6.08
CA MET A 125 8.88 0.33 5.55
C MET A 125 8.93 1.32 4.39
N LEU A 126 9.77 2.36 4.46
CA LEU A 126 9.92 3.32 3.38
C LEU A 126 10.63 2.71 2.18
N VAL A 127 11.81 2.10 2.37
CA VAL A 127 12.68 1.66 1.27
C VAL A 127 12.18 0.35 0.65
N VAL A 128 11.98 -0.70 1.46
CA VAL A 128 11.57 -2.01 0.96
C VAL A 128 10.17 -1.93 0.37
N GLY A 129 9.23 -1.24 1.04
CA GLY A 129 7.90 -1.03 0.49
C GLY A 129 7.91 -0.28 -0.85
N SER A 130 8.72 0.79 -0.97
CA SER A 130 8.89 1.50 -2.26
C SER A 130 9.47 0.59 -3.35
N VAL A 131 10.49 -0.20 -3.04
CA VAL A 131 11.11 -1.13 -4.00
C VAL A 131 10.13 -2.22 -4.42
N SER A 132 9.43 -2.85 -3.47
CA SER A 132 8.44 -3.90 -3.73
C SER A 132 7.33 -3.40 -4.65
N LEU A 133 6.76 -2.24 -4.36
CA LEU A 133 5.72 -1.64 -5.22
C LEU A 133 6.29 -1.18 -6.56
N ALA A 134 7.50 -0.63 -6.61
CA ALA A 134 8.14 -0.25 -7.88
C ALA A 134 8.37 -1.47 -8.79
N VAL A 135 8.85 -2.58 -8.24
CA VAL A 135 9.03 -3.83 -9.00
C VAL A 135 7.69 -4.35 -9.51
N TRP A 136 6.68 -4.41 -8.65
CA TRP A 136 5.34 -4.82 -9.06
C TRP A 136 4.77 -3.94 -10.16
N ARG A 137 4.76 -2.61 -9.99
CA ARG A 137 4.25 -1.68 -11.00
C ARG A 137 5.03 -1.76 -12.31
N TYR A 138 6.34 -1.98 -12.25
CA TYR A 138 7.14 -2.20 -13.44
C TYR A 138 6.67 -3.46 -14.20
N VAL A 139 6.49 -4.57 -13.48
CA VAL A 139 6.05 -5.86 -14.05
C VAL A 139 4.62 -5.76 -14.56
N ALA A 140 3.68 -5.24 -13.77
CA ALA A 140 2.28 -5.07 -14.15
C ALA A 140 2.14 -4.22 -15.42
N ALA A 141 2.91 -3.13 -15.54
CA ALA A 141 2.95 -2.27 -16.72
C ALA A 141 3.49 -2.96 -17.99
N ARG A 142 3.93 -4.22 -17.93
CA ARG A 142 4.29 -5.04 -19.10
C ARG A 142 3.12 -5.83 -19.67
N PHE A 143 2.00 -5.90 -18.96
CA PHE A 143 0.83 -6.72 -19.28
C PHE A 143 -0.44 -5.90 -19.53
N VAL A 144 -0.30 -4.58 -19.64
CA VAL A 144 -1.37 -3.61 -19.91
C VAL A 144 -1.21 -3.05 -21.32
#